data_AF-A0A2V9ZND5-F1
#
_entry.id   AF-A0A2V9ZND5-F1
#
_cell.length_a   1.000
_cell.length_b   1.000
_cell.length_c   1.000
_cell.angle_alpha   90.00
_cell.angle_beta   90.00
_cell.angle_gamma   90.00
#
_symmetry.space_group_name_H-M   'P 1'
#
loop_
_entity.id
_entity.type
_entity.pdbx_description
1 polymer ?
#
loop_
_entity_poly.entity_id
_entity_poly.type
_entity_poly.pdbx_seq_one_letter_code
_entity_poly.pdbx_strand_id
1 'polypeptide(L)'
;MIRLRKARWSAPLIHGYVFLLTWILAWLQPQPLLDGPSRWPFALIFLGDFPFSAIAFGAMFVSDKNFPYALAAWGIVGTLWWYFLGRLIEEKRAVGKTQ
;
A
#
# COMPACT_ATOMS: atom_id res chain seq x y z
N MET A 1 5.21 -3.63 27.50
CA MET A 1 4.71 -4.36 26.31
C MET A 1 3.77 -3.45 25.55
N ILE A 2 4.18 -2.95 24.38
CA ILE A 2 3.32 -2.14 23.52
C ILE A 2 2.12 -3.02 23.16
N ARG A 3 0.91 -2.66 23.61
CA ARG A 3 -0.33 -3.24 23.08
C ARG A 3 -0.29 -2.94 21.59
N LEU A 4 0.10 -3.92 20.77
CA LEU A 4 0.07 -3.80 19.33
C LEU A 4 -1.37 -3.44 18.97
N ARG A 5 -1.57 -2.17 18.61
CA ARG A 5 -2.81 -1.64 18.09
C ARG A 5 -3.26 -2.65 17.03
N LYS A 6 -4.47 -3.20 17.21
CA LYS A 6 -5.06 -4.30 16.42
C LYS A 6 -4.56 -4.25 14.96
N ALA A 7 -3.98 -5.35 14.47
CA ALA A 7 -3.35 -5.43 13.14
C ALA A 7 -4.28 -4.94 12.02
N ARG A 8 -5.60 -5.16 12.15
CA ARG A 8 -6.63 -4.64 11.24
C ARG A 8 -6.59 -3.11 11.08
N TRP A 9 -6.05 -2.38 12.06
CA TRP A 9 -5.94 -0.92 12.03
C TRP A 9 -4.52 -0.45 11.76
N SER A 10 -3.51 -1.11 12.33
CA SER A 10 -2.12 -0.69 12.12
C SER A 10 -1.63 -0.98 10.69
N ALA A 11 -2.00 -2.12 10.11
CA ALA A 11 -1.63 -2.49 8.75
C ALA A 11 -2.10 -1.49 7.68
N PRO A 12 -3.40 -1.15 7.57
CA PRO A 12 -3.85 -0.17 6.58
C PRO A 12 -3.31 1.24 6.83
N LEU A 13 -3.08 1.63 8.09
CA LEU A 13 -2.45 2.92 8.40
C LEU A 13 -1.01 2.98 7.91
N ILE A 14 -0.20 1.94 8.19
CA ILE A 14 1.18 1.86 7.71
C ILE A 14 1.20 1.89 6.18
N HIS A 15 0.35 1.11 5.52
CA HIS A 15 0.21 1.14 4.07
C HIS A 15 -0.10 2.56 3.57
N GLY A 16 -1.13 3.21 4.10
CA GLY A 16 -1.51 4.56 3.70
C GLY A 16 -0.38 5.59 3.88
N TYR A 17 0.36 5.51 4.99
CA TYR A 17 1.51 6.39 5.21
C TYR A 17 2.66 6.14 4.21
N VAL A 18 3.00 4.88 3.95
CA VAL A 18 4.05 4.54 2.97
C VAL A 18 3.62 4.93 1.56
N PHE A 19 2.34 4.76 1.24
CA PHE A 19 1.76 5.18 -0.03
C PHE A 19 1.88 6.70 -0.21
N LEU A 20 1.38 7.49 0.75
CA LEU A 20 1.49 8.95 0.72
C LEU A 20 2.95 9.40 0.65
N LEU A 21 3.83 8.81 1.46
CA LEU A 21 5.25 9.12 1.44
C LEU A 21 5.89 8.87 0.07
N THR A 22 5.55 7.75 -0.58
CA THR A 22 6.04 7.43 -1.93
C THR A 22 5.73 8.55 -2.92
N TRP A 23 4.48 9.00 -2.94
CA TRP A 23 4.02 9.97 -3.92
C TRP A 23 4.42 11.40 -3.60
N ILE A 24 4.52 11.76 -2.31
CA ILE A 24 5.11 13.04 -1.89
C ILE A 24 6.57 13.09 -2.32
N LEU A 25 7.35 12.03 -2.07
CA LEU A 25 8.75 11.97 -2.52
C LEU A 25 8.83 12.03 -4.04
N ALA A 26 8.00 11.30 -4.77
CA ALA A 26 7.97 11.31 -6.23
C ALA A 26 7.64 12.71 -6.80
N TRP A 27 6.75 13.46 -6.14
CA TRP A 27 6.38 14.81 -6.55
C TRP A 27 7.48 15.85 -6.29
N LEU A 28 8.23 15.70 -5.20
CA LEU A 28 9.24 16.66 -4.79
C LEU A 28 10.57 16.54 -5.56
N GLN A 29 10.75 15.48 -6.34
CA GLN A 29 11.99 15.21 -7.04
C GLN A 29 11.84 15.31 -8.57
N PRO A 30 12.85 15.81 -9.29
CA PRO A 30 12.82 15.89 -10.74
C PRO A 30 13.14 14.57 -11.43
N GLN A 31 13.77 13.62 -10.72
CA GLN A 31 14.11 12.31 -11.25
C GLN A 31 12.90 11.35 -11.29
N PRO A 32 12.90 10.35 -12.18
CA PRO A 32 11.82 9.37 -12.26
C PRO A 32 11.55 8.63 -10.95
N LEU A 33 10.34 8.09 -10.80
CA LEU A 33 9.84 7.41 -9.59
C LEU A 33 10.80 6.35 -9.01
N LEU A 34 11.54 5.66 -9.88
CA LEU A 34 12.46 4.57 -9.52
C LEU A 34 13.91 5.01 -9.33
N ASP A 35 14.26 6.25 -9.65
CA ASP A 35 15.65 6.72 -9.68
C ASP A 35 16.00 7.62 -8.48
N GLY A 36 15.19 7.60 -7.42
CA GLY A 36 15.43 8.39 -6.23
C GLY A 36 14.79 7.86 -4.94
N PRO A 37 14.62 8.70 -3.91
CA PRO A 37 14.18 8.26 -2.58
C PRO A 37 12.81 7.59 -2.54
N SER A 38 11.94 7.89 -3.51
CA SER A 38 10.65 7.21 -3.68
C SER A 38 10.76 5.74 -4.06
N ARG A 39 11.90 5.29 -4.62
CA ARG A 39 12.11 3.92 -5.12
C ARG A 39 11.81 2.86 -4.06
N TRP A 40 12.33 3.07 -2.85
CA TRP A 40 12.17 2.12 -1.75
C TRP A 40 10.73 2.02 -1.23
N PRO A 41 10.08 3.12 -0.81
CA PRO A 41 8.69 3.05 -0.37
C PRO A 41 7.76 2.62 -1.52
N PHE A 42 8.07 2.97 -2.77
CA PHE A 42 7.39 2.46 -3.96
C PHE A 42 7.47 0.94 -4.08
N ALA A 43 8.66 0.35 -3.99
CA ALA A 43 8.83 -1.09 -4.09
C ALA A 43 8.06 -1.83 -2.98
N LEU A 44 8.01 -1.26 -1.76
CA LEU A 44 7.24 -1.83 -0.65
C LEU A 44 5.73 -1.86 -0.94
N ILE A 45 5.16 -0.76 -1.43
CA ILE A 45 3.72 -0.74 -1.77
C ILE A 45 3.43 -1.61 -3.01
N PHE A 46 4.31 -1.59 -4.02
CA PHE A 46 4.10 -2.35 -5.25
C PHE A 46 4.12 -3.85 -5.01
N LEU A 47 5.04 -4.34 -4.18
CA LEU A 47 5.11 -5.75 -3.79
C LEU A 47 4.02 -6.13 -2.78
N GLY A 48 3.73 -5.23 -1.83
CA GLY A 48 2.68 -5.43 -0.84
C GLY A 48 1.27 -5.53 -1.43
N ASP A 49 1.05 -4.82 -2.53
CA ASP A 49 -0.23 -4.74 -3.25
C ASP A 49 -0.20 -5.50 -4.58
N PHE A 50 0.74 -6.43 -4.79
CA PHE A 50 1.03 -7.08 -6.08
C PHE A 50 -0.19 -7.40 -6.98
N PRO A 51 -1.30 -7.99 -6.50
CA PRO A 51 -2.48 -8.22 -7.35
C PRO A 51 -3.14 -6.93 -7.88
N PHE A 52 -3.12 -5.83 -7.11
CA PHE A 52 -3.70 -4.54 -7.48
C PHE A 52 -2.71 -3.64 -8.21
N SER A 53 -1.42 -3.70 -7.84
CA SER A 53 -0.36 -2.91 -8.45
C SER A 53 -0.21 -3.18 -9.94
N ALA A 54 -0.30 -4.45 -10.37
CA ALA A 54 -0.21 -4.80 -11.79
C ALA A 54 -1.33 -4.14 -12.62
N ILE A 55 -2.56 -4.14 -12.11
CA ILE A 55 -3.73 -3.55 -12.79
C ILE A 55 -3.62 -2.02 -12.80
N ALA A 56 -3.28 -1.42 -11.65
CA ALA A 56 -3.15 0.02 -11.53
C ALA A 56 -2.07 0.58 -12.45
N PHE A 57 -0.89 -0.06 -12.50
CA PHE A 57 0.19 0.37 -13.39
C PHE A 57 -0.15 0.18 -14.87
N GLY A 58 -0.86 -0.90 -15.22
CA GLY A 58 -1.41 -1.05 -16.57
C GLY A 58 -2.29 0.12 -16.97
N ALA A 59 -3.18 0.58 -16.09
CA ALA A 59 -4.05 1.73 -16.36
C ALA A 59 -3.30 3.07 -16.39
N MET A 60 -2.30 3.25 -15.51
CA MET A 60 -1.48 4.47 -15.44
C MET A 60 -0.62 4.66 -16.70
N PHE A 61 -0.08 3.59 -17.28
CA PHE A 61 0.75 3.67 -18.49
C PHE A 61 -0.07 3.85 -19.78
N VAL A 62 -1.37 3.59 -19.76
CA VAL A 62 -2.24 3.71 -20.94
C VAL A 62 -2.72 5.15 -21.16
N SER A 63 -2.86 5.96 -20.10
CA SER A 63 -3.34 7.34 -20.25
C SER A 63 -2.99 8.23 -19.06
N ASP A 64 -2.32 9.35 -19.36
CA ASP A 64 -2.04 10.41 -18.38
C ASP A 64 -3.32 10.99 -17.75
N LYS A 65 -4.42 11.02 -18.52
CA LYS A 65 -5.74 11.45 -18.00
C LYS A 65 -6.27 10.50 -16.93
N ASN A 66 -6.00 9.20 -17.07
CA ASN A 66 -6.46 8.18 -16.13
C ASN A 66 -5.52 8.01 -14.94
N PHE A 67 -4.29 8.52 -15.03
CA PHE A 67 -3.29 8.42 -13.98
C PHE A 67 -3.80 8.78 -12.58
N PRO A 68 -4.40 9.97 -12.31
CA PRO A 68 -4.83 10.33 -10.97
C PRO A 68 -5.96 9.42 -10.44
N TYR A 69 -6.84 8.93 -11.32
CA TYR A 69 -7.93 8.04 -10.94
C TYR A 69 -7.43 6.63 -10.63
N ALA A 70 -6.53 6.09 -11.47
CA ALA A 70 -5.87 4.81 -11.23
C ALA A 70 -5.03 4.85 -9.96
N LEU A 71 -4.39 5.99 -9.69
CA LEU A 71 -3.62 6.24 -8.48
C LEU A 71 -4.48 6.23 -7.22
N ALA A 72 -5.58 6.99 -7.24
CA ALA A 72 -6.52 7.02 -6.13
C ALA A 72 -7.14 5.65 -5.89
N ALA A 73 -7.55 4.95 -6.95
CA ALA A 73 -8.09 3.60 -6.86
C ALA A 73 -7.08 2.61 -6.26
N TRP A 74 -5.81 2.69 -6.68
CA TRP A 74 -4.74 1.85 -6.13
C TRP A 74 -4.56 2.10 -4.63
N GLY A 75 -4.49 3.37 -4.21
CA GLY A 75 -4.39 3.72 -2.80
C GLY A 75 -5.55 3.16 -1.97
N ILE A 76 -6.80 3.37 -2.43
CA ILE A 76 -8.00 2.92 -1.70
C ILE A 76 -8.06 1.39 -1.62
N VAL A 77 -7.93 0.70 -2.76
CA VAL A 77 -8.05 -0.76 -2.82
C VAL A 77 -6.89 -1.43 -2.09
N GLY A 78 -5.67 -0.90 -2.22
CA GLY A 78 -4.51 -1.35 -1.44
C GLY A 78 -4.76 -1.19 0.06
N THR A 79 -5.24 -0.04 0.53
CA THR A 79 -5.53 0.14 1.97
C THR A 79 -6.60 -0.84 2.47
N LEU A 80 -7.66 -1.09 1.68
CA LEU A 80 -8.68 -2.09 2.02
C LEU A 80 -8.08 -3.51 2.08
N TRP A 81 -7.22 -3.87 1.14
CA TRP A 81 -6.48 -5.13 1.14
C TRP A 81 -5.70 -5.34 2.44
N TRP A 82 -4.95 -4.33 2.89
CA TRP A 82 -4.20 -4.39 4.15
C TRP A 82 -5.09 -4.46 5.40
N TYR A 83 -6.28 -3.86 5.37
CA TYR A 83 -7.28 -4.04 6.43
C TYR A 83 -7.71 -5.51 6.54
N PHE A 84 -8.06 -6.14 5.41
CA PHE A 84 -8.49 -7.55 5.39
C PHE A 84 -7.36 -8.51 5.76
N LEU A 85 -6.12 -8.26 5.31
CA LEU A 85 -4.95 -9.01 5.76
C LEU A 85 -4.74 -8.89 7.27
N GLY A 86 -4.85 -7.67 7.82
CA GLY A 86 -4.75 -7.45 9.26
C GLY A 86 -5.82 -8.20 10.05
N ARG A 87 -7.06 -8.25 9.54
CA ARG A 87 -8.13 -9.08 10.11
C ARG A 87 -7.81 -10.57 10.07
N LEU A 88 -7.35 -11.08 8.94
CA LEU A 88 -7.00 -12.49 8.79
C LEU A 88 -5.89 -12.92 9.76
N ILE A 89 -4.90 -12.06 9.98
CA ILE A 89 -3.81 -12.31 10.95
C ILE A 89 -4.36 -12.35 12.38
N GLU A 90 -5.26 -11.44 12.74
CA GLU A 90 -5.91 -11.44 14.05
C GLU A 90 -6.71 -12.72 14.30
N GLU A 91 -7.49 -13.17 13.31
CA GLU A 91 -8.29 -14.39 13.39
C GLU A 91 -7.41 -15.63 13.56
N LYS A 92 -6.36 -15.78 12.74
CA LYS A 92 -5.43 -16.92 12.87
C LYS A 92 -4.73 -16.95 14.23
N ARG A 93 -4.37 -15.78 14.78
CA ARG A 93 -3.77 -15.69 16.13
C ARG A 93 -4.76 -16.02 17.24
N ALA A 94 -6.06 -15.79 17.05
CA ALA A 94 -7.09 -16.18 18.02
C ALA A 94 -7.26 -17.70 18.08
N VAL A 95 -7.33 -18.36 16.90
CA VAL A 95 -7.44 -19.82 16.80
C VAL A 95 -6.23 -20.54 17.41
N GLY A 96 -5.01 -20.05 17.13
CA GLY A 96 -3.78 -20.66 17.67
C GLY A 96 -3.56 -20.48 19.18
N LYS A 97 -4.40 -19.69 19.88
CA LYS A 97 -4.36 -19.54 21.35
C LYS A 97 -5.37 -20.44 22.08
N THR A 98 -6.27 -21.06 21.33
CA THR A 98 -7.32 -21.94 21.86
C THR A 98 -6.97 -23.43 21.74
N GLN A 99 -5.81 -23.75 21.16
CA GLN A 99 -5.15 -25.05 21.22
C GLN A 99 -4.07 -25.01 22.31
#